data_AF-A0A925BHL3-F1
#
_entry.id   AF-A0A925BHL3-F1
#
_cell.length_a   1.000
_cell.length_b   1.000
_cell.length_c   1.000
_cell.angle_alpha   90.00
_cell.angle_beta   90.00
_cell.angle_gamma   90.00
#
_symmetry.space_group_name_H-M   'P 1'
#
loop_
_entity.id
_entity.type
_entity.pdbx_description
1 polymer ?
#
loop_
_entity_poly.entity_id
_entity_poly.type
_entity_poly.pdbx_seq_one_letter_code
_entity_poly.pdbx_strand_id
1 'polypeptide(L)'
;MSDRLRFHWPLLILALTLVVVFYRLLLGEVFFWGLPTLQFYPWREYAFDLLRHGQLPLWNPYNGAGAPLFANYQSALLYPLNWPGYVLPLAWSMSVTA
;
A
#
# COMPACT_ATOMS: atom_id res chain seq x y z
N MET A 1 -40.74 15.60 16.04
CA MET A 1 -39.33 15.54 16.48
C MET A 1 -38.70 14.15 16.28
N SER A 2 -39.45 13.16 15.76
CA SER A 2 -38.99 11.78 15.48
C SER A 2 -38.35 11.59 14.10
N ASP A 3 -38.60 12.48 13.14
CA ASP A 3 -38.15 12.30 11.75
C ASP A 3 -36.67 12.60 11.54
N ARG A 4 -36.06 13.47 12.38
CA ARG A 4 -34.61 13.73 12.32
C ARG A 4 -33.78 12.53 12.76
N LEU A 5 -34.22 11.78 13.77
CA LEU A 5 -33.53 10.57 14.24
C LEU A 5 -33.52 9.47 13.17
N ARG A 6 -34.59 9.39 12.37
CA ARG A 6 -34.71 8.47 11.24
C ARG A 6 -33.81 8.83 10.05
N PHE A 7 -33.23 10.02 10.02
CA PHE A 7 -32.33 10.43 8.94
C PHE A 7 -30.86 10.12 9.27
N HIS A 8 -30.49 10.06 10.55
CA HIS A 8 -29.08 9.87 10.96
C HIS A 8 -28.68 8.41 11.19
N TRP A 9 -29.62 7.47 11.35
CA TRP A 9 -29.26 6.06 11.55
C TRP A 9 -28.42 5.44 10.41
N PRO A 10 -28.60 5.78 9.11
CA PRO A 10 -27.74 5.23 8.06
C PRO A 10 -26.30 5.74 8.21
N LEU A 11 -26.14 7.00 8.61
CA LEU A 11 -24.81 7.59 8.85
C LEU A 11 -24.13 6.96 10.06
N LEU A 12 -24.89 6.65 11.12
CA LEU A 12 -24.36 5.97 12.31
C LEU A 12 -23.96 4.52 11.99
N ILE A 13 -24.76 3.80 11.20
CA ILE A 13 -24.41 2.46 10.73
C ILE A 13 -23.17 2.52 9.85
N LEU A 14 -23.09 3.45 8.90
CA LEU A 14 -21.91 3.63 8.06
C LEU A 14 -20.67 3.93 8.91
N ALA A 15 -20.77 4.86 9.86
CA ALA A 15 -19.67 5.19 10.76
C ALA A 15 -19.24 3.97 11.59
N LEU A 16 -20.20 3.22 12.13
CA LEU A 16 -19.92 1.98 12.87
C LEU A 16 -19.25 0.93 11.97
N THR A 17 -19.74 0.72 10.75
CA THR A 17 -19.14 -0.20 9.78
C THR A 17 -17.71 0.21 9.45
N LEU A 18 -17.46 1.50 9.20
CA LEU A 18 -16.11 1.99 8.95
C LEU A 18 -15.20 1.77 10.16
N VAL A 19 -15.66 2.08 11.38
CA VAL A 19 -14.89 1.82 12.59
C VAL A 19 -14.60 0.32 12.76
N VAL A 20 -15.59 -0.56 12.53
CA VAL A 20 -15.43 -2.01 12.67
C VAL A 20 -14.53 -2.60 11.60
N VAL A 21 -14.59 -2.12 10.35
CA VAL A 21 -13.76 -2.62 9.25
C VAL A 21 -12.32 -2.07 9.37
N PHE A 22 -12.19 -0.81 9.75
CA PHE A 22 -10.89 -0.11 9.83
C PHE A 22 -10.35 0.01 11.26
N TYR A 23 -10.84 -0.79 12.22
CA TYR A 23 -10.36 -0.70 13.62
C TYR A 23 -8.85 -0.94 13.74
N ARG A 24 -8.30 -1.84 12.91
CA ARG A 24 -6.85 -2.12 12.87
C ARG A 24 -6.05 -0.87 12.47
N LEU A 25 -6.58 -0.07 11.55
CA LEU A 25 -5.98 1.22 11.18
C LEU A 25 -6.00 2.20 12.37
N LEU A 26 -7.09 2.22 13.16
CA LEU A 26 -7.18 3.04 14.37
C LEU A 26 -6.20 2.61 15.47
N LEU A 27 -5.79 1.34 15.47
CA LEU A 27 -4.74 0.80 16.35
C LEU A 27 -3.31 1.10 15.85
N GLY A 28 -3.17 1.82 14.74
CA GLY A 28 -1.88 2.12 14.13
C GLY A 28 -1.29 0.96 13.32
N GLU A 29 -2.07 -0.09 13.05
CA GLU A 29 -1.65 -1.18 12.18
C GLU A 29 -1.86 -0.80 10.71
N VAL A 30 -0.91 -1.17 9.86
CA VAL A 30 -0.99 -0.90 8.43
C VAL A 30 -1.74 -2.03 7.72
N PHE A 31 -2.73 -1.68 6.91
CA PHE A 31 -3.52 -2.66 6.17
C PHE A 31 -2.79 -3.11 4.91
N PHE A 32 -2.41 -4.37 4.92
CA PHE A 32 -1.60 -4.99 3.89
C PHE A 32 -2.14 -6.39 3.68
N TRP A 33 -3.00 -6.54 2.68
CA TRP A 33 -3.62 -7.82 2.36
C TRP A 33 -3.80 -7.99 0.85
N GLY A 34 -3.64 -9.22 0.36
CA GLY A 34 -3.79 -9.56 -1.06
C GLY A 34 -2.59 -9.16 -1.93
N LEU A 35 -2.87 -8.65 -3.13
CA LEU A 35 -1.85 -8.31 -4.14
C LEU A 35 -0.79 -7.31 -3.63
N PRO A 36 -1.13 -6.25 -2.86
CA PRO A 36 -0.13 -5.33 -2.33
C PRO A 36 0.93 -6.01 -1.47
N THR A 37 0.56 -6.96 -0.60
CA THR A 37 1.55 -7.68 0.24
C THR A 37 2.30 -8.75 -0.49
N LEU A 38 1.62 -9.51 -1.35
CA LEU A 38 2.21 -10.66 -2.00
C LEU A 38 3.06 -10.27 -3.22
N GLN A 39 2.80 -9.11 -3.81
CA GLN A 39 3.40 -8.70 -5.08
C GLN A 39 4.02 -7.30 -5.02
N PHE A 40 3.25 -6.27 -4.70
CA PHE A 40 3.72 -4.88 -4.89
C PHE A 40 4.80 -4.49 -3.89
N TYR A 41 4.58 -4.81 -2.62
CA TYR A 41 5.53 -4.57 -1.54
C TYR A 41 6.87 -5.27 -1.78
N PRO A 42 6.94 -6.60 -1.97
CA PRO A 42 8.23 -7.27 -2.13
C PRO A 42 8.97 -6.81 -3.40
N TRP A 43 8.26 -6.49 -4.48
CA TRP A 43 8.91 -6.03 -5.71
C TRP A 43 9.47 -4.63 -5.58
N ARG A 44 8.73 -3.72 -4.93
CA ARG A 44 9.18 -2.36 -4.68
C ARG A 44 10.32 -2.34 -3.67
N GLU A 45 10.24 -3.16 -2.62
CA GLU A 45 11.33 -3.30 -1.64
C GLU A 45 12.59 -3.84 -2.32
N TYR A 46 12.48 -4.89 -3.13
CA TYR A 46 13.60 -5.43 -3.89
C TYR A 46 14.21 -4.39 -4.85
N ALA A 47 13.38 -3.59 -5.52
CA ALA A 47 13.87 -2.52 -6.40
C ALA A 47 14.63 -1.43 -5.62
N PHE A 48 14.12 -1.01 -4.46
CA PHE A 48 14.82 -0.05 -3.61
C PHE A 48 16.09 -0.64 -2.99
N ASP A 49 16.08 -1.92 -2.62
CA ASP A 49 17.28 -2.61 -2.11
C ASP A 49 18.40 -2.64 -3.16
N LEU A 50 18.09 -3.00 -4.41
CA LEU A 50 19.06 -2.93 -5.51
C LEU A 50 19.61 -1.51 -5.69
N LEU A 51 18.75 -0.49 -5.66
CA LEU A 51 19.18 0.91 -5.77
C LEU A 51 20.08 1.35 -4.61
N ARG A 52 19.77 0.94 -3.38
CA ARG A 52 20.60 1.20 -2.19
C ARG A 52 21.99 0.58 -2.32
N HIS A 53 22.10 -0.54 -3.04
CA HIS A 53 23.36 -1.20 -3.38
C HIS A 53 24.03 -0.66 -4.66
N GLY A 54 23.51 0.43 -5.25
CA GLY A 54 24.07 1.03 -6.46
C GLY A 54 23.78 0.22 -7.74
N GLN A 55 22.83 -0.71 -7.70
CA GLN A 55 22.43 -1.54 -8.84
C GLN A 55 21.14 -1.00 -9.46
N LEU A 56 21.08 -0.97 -10.80
CA LEU A 56 19.86 -0.62 -11.50
C LEU A 56 18.87 -1.79 -11.45
N PRO A 57 17.62 -1.59 -10.98
CA PRO A 57 16.65 -2.67 -10.78
C PRO A 57 15.95 -3.02 -12.09
N LEU A 58 16.69 -3.59 -13.05
CA LEU A 58 16.19 -3.87 -14.39
C LEU A 58 15.31 -5.13 -14.44
N TRP A 59 15.65 -6.16 -13.67
CA TRP A 59 15.02 -7.49 -13.73
C TRP A 59 14.67 -8.02 -12.35
N ASN A 60 13.47 -8.58 -12.21
CA ASN A 60 13.03 -9.31 -11.03
C ASN A 60 13.07 -10.81 -11.32
N PRO A 61 14.04 -11.56 -10.78
CA PRO A 61 14.15 -13.01 -11.00
C PRO A 61 13.09 -13.82 -10.22
N TYR A 62 12.43 -13.21 -9.24
CA TYR A 62 11.46 -13.86 -8.36
C TYR A 62 10.02 -13.84 -8.91
N ASN A 63 9.82 -13.23 -10.08
CA ASN A 63 8.52 -13.19 -10.74
C ASN A 63 8.45 -14.24 -11.86
N GLY A 64 8.02 -15.47 -11.54
CA GLY A 64 7.93 -16.57 -12.51
C GLY A 64 9.31 -16.97 -13.05
N ALA A 65 9.50 -16.89 -14.37
CA ALA A 65 10.80 -17.06 -15.04
C ALA A 65 11.59 -15.73 -15.17
N GLY A 66 11.13 -14.69 -14.48
CA GLY A 66 11.69 -13.36 -14.47
C GLY A 66 10.85 -12.35 -15.25
N ALA A 67 10.94 -11.07 -14.83
CA ALA A 67 10.21 -9.97 -15.48
C ALA A 67 10.95 -8.63 -15.36
N PRO A 68 10.68 -7.65 -16.26
CA PRO A 68 11.15 -6.29 -16.10
C PRO A 68 10.67 -5.67 -14.78
N LEU A 69 11.59 -4.98 -14.08
CA LEU A 69 11.33 -4.38 -12.77
C LEU A 69 11.34 -2.84 -12.78
N PHE A 70 12.27 -2.22 -13.52
CA PHE A 70 12.46 -0.76 -13.52
C PHE A 70 11.25 0.00 -14.05
N ALA A 71 10.69 -0.45 -15.18
CA ALA A 71 9.51 0.13 -15.82
C ALA A 71 8.22 -0.65 -15.49
N ASN A 72 8.20 -1.36 -14.36
CA ASN A 72 7.04 -2.15 -13.96
C ASN A 72 5.99 -1.26 -13.27
N TYR A 73 4.76 -1.27 -13.78
CA TYR A 73 3.68 -0.44 -13.22
C TYR A 73 3.20 -0.89 -11.83
N GLN A 74 3.42 -2.15 -11.46
CA GLN A 74 3.07 -2.69 -10.14
C GLN A 74 4.11 -2.31 -9.08
N SER A 75 5.41 -2.36 -9.44
CA SER A 75 6.47 -1.82 -8.57
C SER A 75 6.40 -0.30 -8.49
N ALA A 76 5.95 0.37 -9.55
CA ALA A 76 5.77 1.82 -9.66
C ALA A 76 6.99 2.62 -9.16
N LEU A 77 8.20 2.14 -9.48
CA LEU A 77 9.46 2.74 -9.05
C LEU A 77 9.64 4.17 -9.58
N LEU A 78 9.15 4.43 -10.79
CA LEU A 78 9.22 5.74 -11.44
C LEU A 78 8.09 6.69 -11.03
N TYR A 79 7.21 6.28 -10.12
CA TYR A 79 6.16 7.15 -9.60
C TYR A 79 6.70 7.97 -8.41
N PRO A 80 6.81 9.31 -8.51
CA PRO A 80 7.51 10.12 -7.51
C PRO A 80 6.95 10.02 -6.09
N LEU A 81 5.64 9.78 -5.95
CA LEU A 81 5.04 9.63 -4.62
C LEU A 81 5.57 8.41 -3.86
N ASN A 82 6.15 7.41 -4.54
CA ASN A 82 6.74 6.23 -3.89
C ASN A 82 8.18 6.43 -3.42
N TRP A 83 8.87 7.49 -3.85
CA TRP A 83 10.27 7.73 -3.53
C TRP A 83 10.57 7.94 -2.04
N PRO A 84 9.68 8.48 -1.20
CA PRO A 84 9.88 8.48 0.25
C PRO A 84 10.16 7.07 0.80
N GLY A 85 9.59 6.02 0.21
CA GLY A 85 9.86 4.62 0.58
C GLY A 85 11.28 4.14 0.27
N TYR A 86 12.08 4.90 -0.47
CA TYR A 86 13.52 4.63 -0.61
C TYR A 86 14.27 4.84 0.72
N VAL A 87 13.84 5.84 1.49
CA VAL A 87 14.49 6.27 2.75
C VAL A 87 13.70 5.85 3.99
N LEU A 88 12.36 5.99 3.95
CA LEU A 88 11.46 5.63 5.03
C LEU A 88 11.07 4.15 4.95
N PRO A 89 10.57 3.55 6.05
CA PRO A 89 10.02 2.20 5.99
C PRO A 89 8.94 2.09 4.91
N LEU A 90 9.12 1.16 3.98
CA LEU A 90 8.26 1.07 2.79
C LEU A 90 6.79 0.87 3.15
N ALA A 91 6.53 0.13 4.23
CA ALA A 91 5.19 -0.09 4.78
C ALA A 91 4.44 1.22 5.04
N TRP A 92 5.13 2.21 5.62
CA TRP A 92 4.55 3.52 5.90
C TRP A 92 4.33 4.32 4.62
N SER A 93 5.30 4.33 3.71
CA SER A 93 5.15 5.02 2.43
C SER A 93 3.94 4.50 1.66
N MET A 94 3.78 3.17 1.57
CA MET A 94 2.67 2.55 0.86
C MET A 94 1.32 2.74 1.56
N SER A 95 1.28 3.04 2.87
CA SER A 95 0.03 3.38 3.55
C SER A 95 -0.58 4.69 3.07
N VAL A 96 0.25 5.59 2.52
CA VAL A 96 -0.14 6.94 2.11
C VAL A 96 -0.26 7.05 0.59
N THR A 97 0.45 6.19 -0.15
CA THR A 97 0.62 6.33 -1.61
C THR A 97 -0.04 5.22 -2.44
N ALA A 98 -0.54 4.16 -1.80
CA ALA A 98 -1.12 2.98 -2.46
C ALA A 98 -2.65 2.89 -2.30
#